data_AF-A0A3N5YIL0-F1
#
_entry.id   AF-A0A3N5YIL0-F1
#
_cell.length_a   1.000
_cell.length_b   1.000
_cell.length_c   1.000
_cell.angle_alpha   90.00
_cell.angle_beta   90.00
_cell.angle_gamma   90.00
#
_symmetry.space_group_name_H-M   'P 1'
#
loop_
_entity.id
_entity.type
_entity.pdbx_description
1 polymer ?
#
loop_
_entity_poly.entity_id
_entity_poly.type
_entity_poly.pdbx_seq_one_letter_code
_entity_poly.pdbx_strand_id
1 'polypeptide(L)' 'MAAPRTSPHESVARLRVRYAETDKMGVVYYANYLVWFEVARCEWLRAAGWTYAGLEQDGAVLPVVEAHC' A
#
# COMPACT_ATOMS: atom_id res chain seq x y z
N MET A 1 2.69 24.67 -13.64
CA MET A 1 2.30 23.33 -13.18
C MET A 1 1.99 23.42 -11.71
N ALA A 2 0.72 23.35 -11.32
CA ALA A 2 0.34 23.41 -9.90
C ALA A 2 0.78 22.11 -9.22
N ALA A 3 1.53 22.22 -8.13
CA ALA A 3 1.84 21.09 -7.26
C ALA A 3 0.51 20.49 -6.74
N PRO A 4 0.39 19.15 -6.61
CA PRO A 4 -0.81 18.54 -6.07
C PRO A 4 -1.06 19.09 -4.65
N ARG A 5 -2.31 19.49 -4.38
CA ARG A 5 -2.75 19.92 -3.06
C ARG A 5 -2.81 18.70 -2.14
N THR A 6 -1.66 18.27 -1.62
CA THR A 6 -1.63 17.15 -0.68
C THR A 6 -2.25 17.57 0.64
N SER A 7 -3.35 16.92 1.00
CA SER A 7 -3.87 16.93 2.38
C SER A 7 -2.75 16.47 3.33
N PRO A 8 -2.74 16.85 4.62
CA PRO A 8 -1.69 16.43 5.57
C PRO A 8 -1.59 14.91 5.79
N HIS A 9 -2.50 14.11 5.19
CA HIS A 9 -2.55 12.65 5.26
C HIS A 9 -2.49 11.98 3.88
N GLU A 10 -1.85 12.61 2.90
CA GLU A 10 -1.65 12.01 1.57
C GLU A 10 -0.22 11.50 1.42
N SER A 11 -0.06 10.31 0.86
CA SER A 11 1.25 9.70 0.57
C SER A 11 1.20 8.96 -0.76
N VAL A 12 2.35 8.85 -1.43
CA VAL A 12 2.49 8.15 -2.71
C VAL A 12 3.55 7.07 -2.61
N ALA A 13 3.15 5.81 -2.78
CA ALA A 13 4.08 4.69 -2.92
C ALA A 13 4.36 4.42 -4.41
N ARG A 14 5.65 4.40 -4.77
CA ARG A 14 6.08 4.08 -6.14
C ARG A 14 6.53 2.62 -6.21
N LEU A 15 5.89 1.85 -7.07
CA LEU A 15 6.16 0.43 -7.25
C LEU A 15 6.64 0.16 -8.67
N ARG A 16 7.61 -0.75 -8.79
CA ARG A 16 8.00 -1.35 -10.08
C ARG A 16 7.36 -2.72 -10.16
N VAL A 17 6.59 -2.96 -11.22
CA VAL A 17 6.07 -4.28 -11.54
C VAL A 17 7.22 -5.25 -11.79
N ARG A 18 7.26 -6.32 -11.02
CA ARG A 18 8.27 -7.39 -11.13
C ARG A 18 7.72 -8.50 -12.02
N TYR A 19 8.60 -9.20 -12.73
CA TYR A 19 8.19 -10.31 -13.58
C TYR A 19 7.41 -11.39 -12.82
N ALA A 20 7.80 -11.66 -11.57
CA ALA A 20 7.11 -12.62 -10.69
C ALA A 20 5.66 -12.22 -10.32
N GLU A 21 5.28 -10.95 -10.52
CA GLU A 21 3.94 -10.45 -10.24
C GLU A 21 3.02 -10.53 -11.47
N THR A 22 3.55 -10.96 -12.61
CA THR A 22 2.83 -11.09 -13.87
C THR A 22 2.37 -12.53 -14.14
N ASP A 23 1.30 -12.69 -14.91
CA ASP A 23 0.82 -14.00 -15.36
C ASP A 23 1.04 -14.24 -16.87
N LYS A 24 0.56 -15.39 -17.37
CA LYS A 24 0.72 -15.77 -18.79
C LYS A 24 -0.01 -14.84 -19.77
N MET A 25 -0.89 -13.96 -19.30
CA MET A 25 -1.57 -12.97 -20.12
C MET A 25 -0.74 -11.68 -20.29
N GLY A 26 0.44 -11.60 -19.65
CA GLY A 26 1.36 -10.47 -19.79
C GLY A 26 0.95 -9.24 -18.98
N VAL A 27 0.06 -9.42 -18.00
CA VAL A 27 -0.40 -8.38 -17.07
C VAL A 27 -0.12 -8.78 -15.64
N VAL A 28 -0.32 -7.85 -14.72
CA VAL A 28 -0.24 -8.11 -13.28
C VAL A 28 -1.36 -9.06 -12.88
N TYR A 29 -1.00 -10.16 -12.23
CA TYR A 29 -2.00 -11.08 -11.68
C TYR A 29 -2.81 -10.37 -10.58
N TYR A 30 -4.13 -10.48 -10.63
CA TYR A 30 -5.04 -9.64 -9.83
C TYR A 30 -4.78 -9.69 -8.32
N ALA A 31 -4.32 -10.83 -7.78
CA ALA A 31 -4.03 -10.95 -6.36
C ALA A 31 -2.89 -10.03 -5.89
N ASN A 32 -1.97 -9.66 -6.79
CA ASN A 32 -0.83 -8.80 -6.45
C ASN A 32 -1.24 -7.35 -6.17
N TYR A 33 -2.42 -6.91 -6.62
CA TYR A 33 -2.93 -5.57 -6.26
C TYR A 33 -3.13 -5.43 -4.74
N LEU A 34 -3.52 -6.49 -4.04
CA LEU A 34 -3.67 -6.47 -2.58
C LEU A 34 -2.32 -6.25 -1.87
N VAL A 35 -1.26 -6.89 -2.38
CA VAL A 35 0.11 -6.68 -1.89
C VAL A 35 0.57 -5.25 -2.14
N TRP A 36 0.24 -4.68 -3.30
CA TRP A 36 0.56 -3.28 -3.60
C TRP A 36 -0.20 -2.29 -2.72
N PHE A 37 -1.46 -2.57 -2.39
CA PHE A 37 -2.21 -1.78 -1.42
C PHE A 37 -1.62 -1.87 -0.01
N GLU A 38 -1.09 -3.03 0.40
CA GLU A 38 -0.36 -3.15 1.67
C GLU A 38 0.90 -2.28 1.69
N VAL A 39 1.67 -2.25 0.60
CA VAL A 39 2.84 -1.36 0.50
C VAL A 39 2.41 0.10 0.63
N ALA A 40 1.36 0.52 -0.08
CA ALA A 40 0.84 1.88 0.01
C ALA A 40 0.36 2.23 1.43
N ARG A 41 -0.33 1.30 2.10
CA ARG A 41 -0.75 1.46 3.51
C ARG A 41 0.43 1.60 4.45
N CYS A 42 1.50 0.82 4.26
CA CYS A 42 2.71 0.93 5.07
C CYS A 42 3.41 2.28 4.87
N GLU A 43 3.53 2.75 3.63
CA GLU A 43 4.09 4.08 3.33
C GLU A 43 3.24 5.20 3.92
N TRP A 44 1.92 5.06 3.87
CA TRP A 44 1.00 6.01 4.50
C TRP A 44 1.17 6.06 6.02
N LEU A 45 1.27 4.91 6.69
CA LEU A 45 1.57 4.84 8.12
C LEU A 45 2.91 5.52 8.44
N ARG A 46 3.96 5.26 7.66
CA ARG A 46 5.28 5.89 7.84
C ARG A 46 5.21 7.41 7.68
N ALA A 47 4.49 7.90 6.67
CA ALA A 47 4.28 9.32 6.48
C ALA A 47 3.53 9.97 7.66
N ALA A 48 2.67 9.21 8.34
CA ALA A 48 1.97 9.62 9.55
C ALA A 48 2.79 9.46 10.85
N GLY A 49 4.05 9.02 10.76
CA GLY A 49 4.93 8.83 11.93
C GLY A 49 4.80 7.46 12.62
N TRP A 50 4.08 6.52 12.01
CA TRP A 50 3.85 5.18 12.54
C TRP A 50 4.56 4.10 11.71
N THR A 51 4.78 2.93 12.29
CA THR A 51 5.14 1.72 11.55
C THR A 51 4.16 0.63 11.88
N TYR A 52 3.92 -0.31 10.95
CA TYR A 52 3.01 -1.41 11.21
C TYR A 52 3.44 -2.25 12.43
N ALA A 53 4.73 -2.58 12.52
CA ALA A 53 5.29 -3.27 13.69
C ALA A 53 5.15 -2.46 14.99
N GLY A 54 5.26 -1.13 14.93
CA GLY A 54 5.01 -0.26 16.08
C GLY A 54 3.56 -0.33 16.57
N LEU A 55 2.59 -0.32 15.64
CA LEU A 55 1.18 -0.50 15.99
C LEU A 55 0.92 -1.83 16.68
N GLU A 56 1.51 -2.93 16.19
CA GLU A 56 1.39 -4.25 16.81
C GLU A 56 1.97 -4.27 18.23
N GLN A 57 3.11 -3.61 18.45
CA GLN A 57 3.74 -3.49 19.77
C GLN A 57 2.87 -2.67 20.74
N ASP A 58 2.15 -1.67 20.23
CA ASP A 58 1.19 -0.87 20.99
C ASP A 58 -0.16 -1.58 21.21
N GLY A 59 -0.28 -2.84 20.79
CA GLY A 59 -1.46 -3.68 20.98
C GLY A 59 -2.57 -3.46 19.95
N ALA A 60 -2.29 -2.72 18.87
CA ALA A 60 -3.22 -2.50 17.77
C ALA A 60 -2.97 -3.47 16.60
N VAL A 61 -4.03 -3.98 15.99
CA VAL A 61 -3.97 -4.81 14.78
C VAL A 61 -4.88 -4.22 13.69
N LEU A 62 -4.48 -4.37 12.42
CA LEU A 62 -5.21 -3.82 11.27
C LEU A 62 -5.58 -4.95 10.28
N PRO A 63 -6.58 -5.80 10.62
CA PRO A 63 -7.03 -6.87 9.72
C PRO A 63 -7.73 -6.29 8.48
N VAL A 64 -7.52 -6.94 7.33
CA VAL A 64 -8.33 -6.68 6.13
C VAL A 64 -9.66 -7.40 6.30
N VAL A 65 -10.76 -6.65 6.36
CA VAL A 65 -12.12 -7.20 6.56
C VAL A 65 -12.84 -7.41 5.23
N GLU A 66 -12.58 -6.55 4.26
CA GLU A 66 -13.20 -6.57 2.94
C GLU A 66 -12.24 -6.03 1.87
N ALA A 67 -12.43 -6.49 0.64
CA ALA A 67 -11.78 -5.97 -0.55
C ALA A 67 -12.70 -6.22 -1.76
N HIS A 68 -12.84 -5.22 -2.62
CA HIS A 68 -13.71 -5.27 -3.80
C HIS A 68 -12.94 -4.79 -5.03
N CYS A 69 -13.31 -5.32 -6.20
CA CYS A 69 -12.81 -4.89 -7.51
C CYS A 69 -13.99 -4.63 -8.45
#